data_AF-A0A9W7CE45-F1
#
_entry.id   AF-A0A9W7CE45-F1
#
_cell.length_a   1.000
_cell.length_b   1.000
_cell.length_c   1.000
_cell.angle_alpha   90.00
_cell.angle_beta   90.00
_cell.angle_gamma   90.00
#
_symmetry.space_group_name_H-M   'P 1'
#
loop_
_entity.id
_entity.type
_entity.pdbx_description
1 polymer ?
#
loop_
_entity_poly.entity_id
_entity_poly.type
_entity_poly.pdbx_seq_one_letter_code
_entity_poly.pdbx_strand_id
1 'polypeptide(L)'
;MSTPLDPLYPGTAIDRMLSVRSRIQSLSPSDLTSDWSSITRPALLKSAGLKDLRSAIPGQGYTGHAFNDWNHVDATCMLPEIQSQTNSDGQVKGISRSNNLHAGIIIASLPEHGPGGTWSTCQLGCSSNPPRDVAHIQFASRIAFKLVWCPPTYTQFVLVDDDGEILNRGRGEGEGAPDLRERERNFKEVEGSKYGKWAFEVDSNGNKTLKEEL
;
A
#
# COMPACT_ATOMS: atom_id res chain seq x y z
N MET A 1 -4.42 28.72 4.47
CA MET A 1 -5.09 27.75 5.38
C MET A 1 -4.00 26.85 5.95
N SER A 2 -4.00 26.59 7.26
CA SER A 2 -3.02 25.67 7.86
C SER A 2 -3.33 24.24 7.45
N THR A 3 -2.32 23.48 7.02
CA THR A 3 -2.47 22.05 6.71
C THR A 3 -2.92 21.29 7.97
N PRO A 4 -3.97 20.45 7.89
CA PRO A 4 -4.37 19.59 9.01
C PRO A 4 -3.20 18.69 9.45
N LEU A 5 -2.99 18.57 10.77
CA LEU A 5 -1.93 17.75 11.36
C LEU A 5 -2.54 16.56 12.10
N ASP A 6 -1.97 15.36 11.92
CA ASP A 6 -2.28 14.19 12.75
C ASP A 6 -1.34 14.19 13.96
N PRO A 7 -1.84 14.27 15.19
CA PRO A 7 -0.99 14.35 16.38
C PRO A 7 -0.19 13.07 16.67
N LEU A 8 -0.64 11.90 16.19
CA LEU A 8 0.07 10.63 16.36
C LEU A 8 1.05 10.38 15.22
N TYR A 9 0.71 10.84 14.01
CA TYR A 9 1.51 10.69 12.80
C TYR A 9 1.70 12.03 12.09
N PRO A 10 2.50 12.94 12.67
CA PRO A 10 2.62 14.32 12.21
C PRO A 10 3.20 14.46 10.80
N GLY A 11 3.78 13.40 10.23
CA GLY A 11 4.26 13.42 8.86
C GLY A 11 3.21 13.12 7.79
N THR A 12 1.97 12.81 8.21
CA THR A 12 0.86 12.49 7.31
C THR A 12 0.40 13.70 6.51
N ALA A 13 0.41 13.59 5.18
CA ALA A 13 -0.29 14.55 4.32
C ALA A 13 -1.79 14.21 4.29
N ILE A 14 -2.56 14.71 5.27
CA ILE A 14 -3.95 14.31 5.52
C ILE A 14 -4.84 14.47 4.29
N ASP A 15 -4.85 15.65 3.65
CA ASP A 15 -5.72 15.89 2.49
C ASP A 15 -5.39 14.96 1.32
N ARG A 16 -4.10 14.69 1.10
CA ARG A 16 -3.63 13.73 0.08
C ARG A 16 -4.08 12.32 0.43
N MET A 17 -3.92 11.90 1.69
CA MET A 17 -4.34 10.59 2.19
C MET A 17 -5.85 10.38 2.01
N LEU A 18 -6.68 11.36 2.40
CA LEU A 18 -8.14 11.30 2.27
C LEU A 18 -8.57 11.27 0.80
N SER A 19 -7.90 12.04 -0.08
CA SER A 19 -8.14 11.98 -1.52
C SER A 19 -7.82 10.60 -2.09
N VAL A 20 -6.71 9.99 -1.69
CA VAL A 20 -6.35 8.62 -2.10
C VAL A 20 -7.39 7.61 -1.62
N ARG A 21 -7.83 7.67 -0.35
CA ARG A 21 -8.88 6.78 0.19
C ARG A 21 -10.17 6.89 -0.61
N SER A 22 -10.61 8.12 -0.90
CA SER A 22 -11.82 8.36 -1.71
C SER A 22 -11.70 7.77 -3.12
N ARG A 23 -10.53 7.90 -3.76
CA ARG A 23 -10.28 7.31 -5.09
C ARG A 23 -10.34 5.78 -5.04
N ILE A 24 -9.71 5.17 -4.05
CA ILE A 24 -9.72 3.71 -3.86
C ILE A 24 -11.14 3.18 -3.64
N GLN A 25 -11.94 3.87 -2.82
CA GLN A 25 -13.35 3.53 -2.62
C GLN A 25 -14.19 3.68 -3.89
N SER A 26 -13.80 4.61 -4.78
CA SER A 26 -14.51 4.85 -6.05
C SER A 26 -14.15 3.89 -7.18
N LEU A 27 -13.13 3.04 -7.01
CA LEU A 27 -12.74 2.05 -8.02
C LEU A 27 -13.87 1.03 -8.21
N SER A 28 -14.20 0.80 -9.48
CA SER A 28 -15.23 -0.15 -9.87
C SER A 28 -14.74 -1.59 -9.78
N PRO A 29 -15.65 -2.59 -9.79
CA PRO A 29 -15.25 -3.99 -9.89
C PRO A 29 -14.34 -4.26 -11.10
N SER A 30 -14.62 -3.65 -12.26
CA SER A 30 -13.77 -3.79 -13.45
C SER A 30 -12.37 -3.22 -13.28
N ASP A 31 -12.17 -2.22 -12.42
CA ASP A 31 -10.83 -1.72 -12.12
C ASP A 31 -10.03 -2.67 -11.21
N LEU A 32 -10.70 -3.57 -10.50
CA LEU A 32 -10.11 -4.39 -9.43
C LEU A 32 -10.13 -5.90 -9.71
N THR A 33 -10.82 -6.34 -10.76
CA THR A 33 -10.90 -7.75 -11.17
C THR A 33 -10.51 -7.96 -12.63
N SER A 34 -9.84 -6.99 -13.26
CA SER A 34 -9.31 -7.15 -14.62
C SER A 34 -7.85 -7.58 -14.60
N ASP A 35 -7.25 -7.71 -15.79
CA ASP A 35 -5.83 -8.01 -15.95
C ASP A 35 -4.95 -7.13 -15.06
N TRP A 36 -4.10 -7.80 -14.28
CA TRP A 36 -3.33 -7.17 -13.23
C TRP A 36 -2.34 -6.15 -13.77
N SER A 37 -1.56 -6.56 -14.77
CA SER A 37 -0.50 -5.73 -15.34
C SER A 37 -1.07 -4.53 -16.09
N SER A 38 -2.16 -4.65 -16.83
CA SER A 38 -2.63 -3.59 -17.72
C SER A 38 -3.74 -2.72 -17.15
N ILE A 39 -4.54 -3.21 -16.19
CA ILE A 39 -5.69 -2.48 -15.64
C ILE A 39 -5.58 -2.34 -14.12
N THR A 40 -5.57 -3.44 -13.38
CA THR A 40 -5.75 -3.39 -11.91
C THR A 40 -4.61 -2.67 -11.20
N ARG A 41 -3.36 -3.07 -11.40
CA ARG A 41 -2.22 -2.39 -10.77
C ARG A 41 -2.06 -0.93 -11.23
N PRO A 42 -2.20 -0.59 -12.53
CA PRO A 42 -2.26 0.81 -12.96
C PRO A 42 -3.36 1.65 -12.28
N ALA A 43 -4.56 1.08 -12.09
CA ALA A 43 -5.65 1.75 -11.38
C ALA A 43 -5.30 2.02 -9.91
N LEU A 44 -4.64 1.06 -9.24
CA LEU A 44 -4.13 1.24 -7.87
C LEU A 44 -3.08 2.34 -7.78
N LEU A 45 -2.08 2.34 -8.68
CA LEU A 45 -1.03 3.36 -8.72
C LEU A 45 -1.60 4.76 -8.95
N LYS A 46 -2.46 4.90 -9.96
CA LYS A 46 -3.12 6.17 -10.26
C LYS A 46 -3.95 6.65 -9.07
N SER A 47 -4.70 5.77 -8.42
CA SER A 47 -5.50 6.11 -7.24
C SER A 47 -4.64 6.51 -6.04
N ALA A 48 -3.48 5.87 -5.86
CA ALA A 48 -2.47 6.25 -4.88
C ALA A 48 -1.79 7.59 -5.16
N GLY A 49 -1.92 8.14 -6.38
CA GLY A 49 -1.19 9.34 -6.79
C GLY A 49 0.26 9.03 -7.18
N LEU A 50 0.49 7.88 -7.80
CA LEU A 50 1.78 7.40 -8.29
C LEU A 50 1.73 7.22 -9.82
N LYS A 51 2.83 7.58 -10.48
CA LYS A 51 3.11 7.24 -11.88
C LYS A 51 3.51 5.76 -11.98
N ASP A 52 3.18 5.14 -13.11
CA ASP A 52 3.64 3.78 -13.44
C ASP A 52 4.94 3.83 -14.23
N LEU A 53 6.07 3.75 -13.53
CA LEU A 53 7.42 3.93 -14.03
C LEU A 53 8.19 2.61 -13.95
N ARG A 54 7.77 1.63 -14.75
CA ARG A 54 8.31 0.24 -14.73
C ARG A 54 9.72 0.10 -15.30
N SER A 55 10.19 1.09 -16.04
CA SER A 55 11.51 1.08 -16.67
C SER A 55 12.49 2.06 -16.02
N ALA A 56 12.07 2.76 -14.95
CA ALA A 56 12.95 3.67 -14.23
C ALA A 56 14.01 2.89 -13.43
N ILE A 57 15.13 3.54 -13.14
CA ILE A 57 16.20 2.94 -12.34
C ILE A 57 15.75 2.92 -10.86
N PRO A 58 16.03 1.86 -10.08
CA PRO A 58 15.81 1.87 -8.63
C PRO A 58 16.41 3.12 -7.97
N GLY A 59 15.62 3.79 -7.12
CA GLY A 59 15.98 5.10 -6.52
C GLY A 59 15.66 6.33 -7.37
N GLN A 60 15.29 6.16 -8.65
CA GLN A 60 14.88 7.24 -9.57
C GLN A 60 13.40 7.16 -9.95
N GLY A 61 12.55 6.82 -8.97
CA GLY A 61 11.10 6.77 -9.16
C GLY A 61 10.58 5.45 -9.73
N TYR A 62 11.39 4.38 -9.72
CA TYR A 62 10.93 3.03 -10.07
C TYR A 62 9.75 2.59 -9.21
N THR A 63 8.58 2.43 -9.82
CA THR A 63 7.36 1.94 -9.15
C THR A 63 7.02 0.50 -9.54
N GLY A 64 7.88 -0.22 -10.26
CA GLY A 64 7.61 -1.59 -10.72
C GLY A 64 7.27 -2.59 -9.61
N HIS A 65 7.81 -2.39 -8.40
CA HIS A 65 7.50 -3.20 -7.21
C HIS A 65 6.23 -2.75 -6.47
N ALA A 66 5.76 -1.52 -6.68
CA ALA A 66 4.63 -0.98 -5.93
C ALA A 66 3.37 -1.81 -6.19
N PHE A 67 2.81 -2.32 -5.10
CA PHE A 67 1.70 -3.27 -5.06
C PHE A 67 1.95 -4.54 -5.87
N ASN A 68 3.19 -4.88 -6.20
CA ASN A 68 3.53 -5.98 -7.11
C ASN A 68 4.55 -6.98 -6.53
N ASP A 69 4.77 -6.91 -5.23
CA ASP A 69 5.54 -7.88 -4.47
C ASP A 69 4.93 -8.04 -3.06
N TRP A 70 5.55 -8.86 -2.22
CA TRP A 70 5.05 -9.12 -0.88
C TRP A 70 5.13 -7.94 0.09
N ASN A 71 5.98 -6.93 -0.17
CA ASN A 71 6.43 -5.98 0.85
C ASN A 71 6.05 -4.52 0.55
N HIS A 72 6.17 -4.06 -0.68
CA HIS A 72 5.87 -2.70 -1.11
C HIS A 72 4.38 -2.58 -1.42
N VAL A 73 3.57 -2.53 -0.37
CA VAL A 73 2.11 -2.64 -0.47
C VAL A 73 1.36 -1.50 0.24
N ASP A 74 2.09 -0.57 0.85
CA ASP A 74 1.55 0.54 1.62
C ASP A 74 1.58 1.84 0.82
N ALA A 75 0.42 2.41 0.51
CA ALA A 75 0.31 3.74 -0.09
C ALA A 75 0.48 4.83 0.99
N THR A 76 1.71 5.18 1.33
CA THR A 76 2.01 6.20 2.35
C THR A 76 1.94 7.58 1.75
N CYS A 77 1.15 8.49 2.34
CA CYS A 77 1.02 9.88 1.91
C CYS A 77 1.70 10.80 2.92
N MET A 78 2.79 11.47 2.53
CA MET A 78 3.62 12.24 3.46
C MET A 78 3.77 13.71 3.04
N LEU A 79 3.88 14.57 4.05
CA LEU A 79 4.09 16.01 3.89
C LEU A 79 5.38 16.31 3.12
N PRO A 80 5.47 17.43 2.37
CA PRO A 80 6.67 17.80 1.60
C PRO A 80 7.97 17.71 2.39
N GLU A 81 7.97 18.23 3.61
CA GLU A 81 9.12 18.30 4.52
C GLU A 81 9.56 16.95 5.08
N ILE A 82 8.74 15.90 4.91
CA ILE A 82 8.96 14.55 5.44
C ILE A 82 9.49 13.58 4.39
N GLN A 83 9.28 13.87 3.10
CA GLN A 83 9.66 12.97 2.01
C GLN A 83 11.16 12.69 1.88
N SER A 84 12.00 13.53 2.53
CA SER A 84 13.45 13.36 2.56
C SER A 84 13.95 12.56 3.75
N GLN A 85 13.07 12.12 4.66
CA GLN A 85 13.47 11.31 5.81
C GLN A 85 14.07 9.97 5.38
N THR A 86 15.04 9.51 6.18
CA THR A 86 15.81 8.28 5.94
C THR A 86 15.79 7.41 7.19
N ASN A 87 16.03 6.10 7.03
CA ASN A 87 16.18 5.17 8.16
C ASN A 87 17.60 5.19 8.78
N SER A 88 18.28 6.34 8.79
CA SER A 88 19.72 6.44 9.12
C SER A 88 20.07 5.99 10.54
N ASP A 89 19.15 6.16 11.48
CA ASP A 89 19.25 5.70 12.86
C ASP A 89 18.96 4.19 13.03
N GLY A 90 18.43 3.54 11.99
CA GLY A 90 18.08 2.12 11.97
C GLY A 90 16.83 1.77 12.77
N GLN A 91 15.91 2.72 12.98
CA GLN A 91 14.69 2.46 13.73
C GLN A 91 13.74 1.45 13.05
N VAL A 92 13.71 1.44 11.71
CA VAL A 92 13.01 0.41 10.93
C VAL A 92 13.93 -0.81 10.76
N LYS A 93 13.63 -1.87 11.50
CA LYS A 93 14.41 -3.12 11.45
C LYS A 93 14.24 -3.79 10.09
N GLY A 94 15.35 -4.31 9.52
CA GLY A 94 15.34 -5.00 8.23
C GLY A 94 15.34 -4.08 7.00
N ILE A 95 15.35 -2.76 7.19
CA ILE A 95 15.45 -1.76 6.12
C ILE A 95 16.84 -1.12 6.15
N SER A 96 17.40 -0.83 4.97
CA SER A 96 18.71 -0.20 4.86
C SER A 96 18.76 1.14 5.60
N ARG A 97 19.86 1.41 6.31
CA ARG A 97 20.10 2.73 6.92
C ARG A 97 20.31 3.85 5.88
N SER A 98 20.69 3.47 4.66
CA SER A 98 20.79 4.38 3.52
C SER A 98 19.52 4.44 2.67
N ASN A 99 18.38 3.99 3.19
CA ASN A 99 17.09 4.04 2.49
C ASN A 99 16.63 5.49 2.26
N ASN A 100 17.16 6.12 1.22
CA ASN A 100 16.80 7.46 0.76
C ASN A 100 15.80 7.33 -0.39
N LEU A 101 14.53 7.61 -0.10
CA LEU A 101 13.43 7.50 -1.06
C LEU A 101 13.10 8.85 -1.71
N HIS A 102 13.73 9.95 -1.31
CA HIS A 102 13.32 11.31 -1.64
C HIS A 102 13.13 11.55 -3.14
N ALA A 103 14.18 11.27 -3.94
CA ALA A 103 14.14 11.49 -5.38
C ALA A 103 13.05 10.65 -6.04
N GLY A 104 12.89 9.39 -5.60
CA GLY A 104 11.85 8.51 -6.10
C GLY A 104 10.45 9.02 -5.82
N ILE A 105 10.20 9.51 -4.60
CA ILE A 105 8.92 10.08 -4.18
C ILE A 105 8.57 11.29 -5.04
N ILE A 106 9.50 12.22 -5.21
CA ILE A 106 9.28 13.43 -6.02
C ILE A 106 8.99 13.08 -7.48
N ILE A 107 9.77 12.16 -8.06
CA ILE A 107 9.63 11.78 -9.47
C ILE A 107 8.30 11.06 -9.72
N ALA A 108 7.95 10.10 -8.86
CA ALA A 108 6.80 9.23 -9.08
C ALA A 108 5.47 9.85 -8.62
N SER A 109 5.48 10.81 -7.70
CA SER A 109 4.24 11.41 -7.20
C SER A 109 3.52 12.21 -8.29
N LEU A 110 2.19 12.06 -8.32
CA LEU A 110 1.30 12.90 -9.12
C LEU A 110 0.97 14.19 -8.34
N PRO A 111 1.31 15.39 -8.86
CA PRO A 111 1.09 16.66 -8.17
C PRO A 111 -0.38 17.04 -8.03
N GLU A 112 -1.25 16.56 -8.93
CA GLU A 112 -2.70 16.79 -8.88
C GLU A 112 -3.41 16.09 -7.70
N HIS A 113 -2.70 15.23 -6.96
CA HIS A 113 -3.15 14.64 -5.70
C HIS A 113 -2.91 15.55 -4.47
N GLY A 114 -2.44 16.78 -4.69
CA GLY A 114 -2.22 17.77 -3.65
C GLY A 114 -0.77 17.78 -3.14
N PRO A 115 -0.47 18.70 -2.20
CA PRO A 115 0.87 18.88 -1.67
C PRO A 115 1.37 17.61 -0.99
N GLY A 116 2.68 17.47 -0.93
CA GLY A 116 3.30 16.26 -0.44
C GLY A 116 3.48 15.24 -1.56
N GLY A 117 3.50 13.96 -1.18
CA GLY A 117 3.97 12.90 -2.05
C GLY A 117 3.48 11.56 -1.56
N THR A 118 3.41 10.59 -2.48
CA THR A 118 3.04 9.22 -2.17
C THR A 118 4.23 8.30 -2.45
N TRP A 119 4.36 7.25 -1.66
CA TRP A 119 5.24 6.13 -1.98
C TRP A 119 4.60 4.80 -1.61
N SER A 120 5.01 3.74 -2.30
CA SER A 120 4.69 2.37 -1.89
C SER A 120 5.76 1.88 -0.91
N THR A 121 5.49 1.99 0.39
CA THR A 121 6.45 1.67 1.44
C THR A 121 6.40 0.19 1.85
N CYS A 122 7.49 -0.27 2.47
CA CYS A 122 7.62 -1.64 2.95
C CYS A 122 6.74 -1.88 4.18
N GLN A 123 5.99 -2.97 4.20
CA GLN A 123 5.12 -3.35 5.32
C GLN A 123 5.81 -4.14 6.44
N LEU A 124 7.09 -4.45 6.31
CA LEU A 124 7.83 -5.21 7.32
C LEU A 124 7.69 -4.58 8.72
N GLY A 125 7.13 -5.33 9.67
CA GLY A 125 6.87 -4.86 11.04
C GLY A 125 5.47 -4.24 11.25
N CYS A 126 4.59 -4.27 10.24
CA CYS A 126 3.24 -3.71 10.34
C CYS A 126 2.32 -4.48 11.30
N SER A 127 2.60 -5.74 11.61
CA SER A 127 1.83 -6.55 12.57
C SER A 127 2.07 -6.18 14.04
N SER A 128 3.07 -5.33 14.33
CA SER A 128 3.27 -4.76 15.67
C SER A 128 2.13 -3.80 16.06
N ASN A 129 1.92 -3.60 17.36
CA ASN A 129 0.98 -2.60 17.87
C ASN A 129 1.68 -1.65 18.86
N PRO A 130 1.94 -0.37 18.49
CA PRO A 130 1.66 0.24 17.19
C PRO A 130 2.53 -0.34 16.05
N PRO A 131 2.13 -0.18 14.77
CA PRO A 131 2.92 -0.64 13.63
C PRO A 131 4.33 -0.04 13.61
N ARG A 132 5.31 -0.83 13.14
CA ARG A 132 6.73 -0.46 13.13
C ARG A 132 7.36 -0.50 11.73
N ASP A 133 6.53 -0.41 10.71
CA ASP A 133 6.94 -0.40 9.31
C ASP A 133 7.51 0.97 8.87
N VAL A 134 7.88 1.06 7.58
CA VAL A 134 8.50 2.26 7.01
C VAL A 134 7.56 3.47 7.09
N ALA A 135 6.26 3.31 6.85
CA ALA A 135 5.32 4.42 6.86
C ALA A 135 5.29 5.09 8.25
N HIS A 136 5.11 4.26 9.28
CA HIS A 136 4.88 4.72 10.65
C HIS A 136 6.15 5.21 11.34
N ILE A 137 7.30 4.62 11.04
CA ILE A 137 8.56 4.94 11.73
C ILE A 137 9.42 5.93 10.94
N GLN A 138 9.70 5.67 9.66
CA GLN A 138 10.59 6.55 8.88
C GLN A 138 9.90 7.87 8.52
N PHE A 139 8.59 7.83 8.26
CA PHE A 139 7.84 9.01 7.82
C PHE A 139 6.87 9.55 8.86
N ALA A 140 6.72 8.88 10.01
CA ALA A 140 5.70 9.23 11.00
C ALA A 140 4.34 9.51 10.34
N SER A 141 3.95 8.67 9.37
CA SER A 141 2.82 8.89 8.49
C SER A 141 1.90 7.68 8.47
N ARG A 142 0.60 7.94 8.46
CA ARG A 142 -0.41 6.91 8.19
C ARG A 142 -0.37 6.45 6.75
N ILE A 143 -0.80 5.21 6.53
CA ILE A 143 -1.07 4.74 5.18
C ILE A 143 -2.45 5.21 4.69
N ALA A 144 -2.53 5.58 3.42
CA ALA A 144 -3.81 5.81 2.77
C ALA A 144 -4.54 4.48 2.56
N PHE A 145 -3.83 3.46 2.06
CA PHE A 145 -4.28 2.08 2.05
C PHE A 145 -3.10 1.10 2.02
N LYS A 146 -3.37 -0.16 2.40
CA LYS A 146 -2.51 -1.34 2.24
C LYS A 146 -3.21 -2.34 1.33
N LEU A 147 -2.46 -2.98 0.43
CA LEU A 147 -2.93 -4.17 -0.28
C LEU A 147 -2.61 -5.44 0.50
N VAL A 148 -3.64 -6.24 0.76
CA VAL A 148 -3.53 -7.53 1.46
C VAL A 148 -4.17 -8.64 0.63
N TRP A 149 -3.41 -9.69 0.32
CA TRP A 149 -3.92 -10.89 -0.36
C TRP A 149 -4.70 -11.79 0.60
N CYS A 150 -5.80 -12.37 0.11
CA CYS A 150 -6.74 -13.14 0.92
C CYS A 150 -6.45 -14.65 0.83
N PRO A 151 -6.26 -15.37 1.94
CA PRO A 151 -6.25 -16.83 1.95
C PRO A 151 -7.66 -17.42 1.67
N PRO A 152 -7.76 -18.70 1.28
CA PRO A 152 -6.65 -19.67 1.17
C PRO A 152 -6.00 -19.75 -0.22
N THR A 153 -6.64 -19.27 -1.29
CA THR A 153 -6.11 -19.41 -2.66
C THR A 153 -5.25 -18.22 -3.08
N TYR A 154 -5.35 -17.09 -2.37
CA TYR A 154 -4.60 -15.86 -2.68
C TYR A 154 -4.89 -15.34 -4.10
N THR A 155 -6.11 -15.58 -4.58
CA THR A 155 -6.63 -15.03 -5.84
C THR A 155 -7.37 -13.71 -5.63
N GLN A 156 -7.83 -13.43 -4.41
CA GLN A 156 -8.50 -12.19 -4.03
C GLN A 156 -7.59 -11.32 -3.17
N PHE A 157 -7.84 -10.02 -3.16
CA PHE A 157 -7.17 -9.08 -2.26
C PHE A 157 -8.17 -8.07 -1.70
N VAL A 158 -7.81 -7.48 -0.55
CA VAL A 158 -8.49 -6.33 0.04
C VAL A 158 -7.56 -5.14 0.08
N LEU A 159 -8.17 -3.96 0.02
CA LEU A 159 -7.51 -2.69 0.26
C LEU A 159 -8.04 -2.19 1.60
N VAL A 160 -7.17 -2.06 2.59
CA VAL A 160 -7.54 -1.62 3.95
C VAL A 160 -6.85 -0.31 4.28
N ASP A 161 -7.46 0.52 5.10
CA ASP A 161 -6.86 1.76 5.57
C ASP A 161 -5.89 1.54 6.75
N ASP A 162 -5.38 2.64 7.30
CA ASP A 162 -4.43 2.61 8.42
C ASP A 162 -5.00 1.97 9.68
N ASP A 163 -6.31 2.04 9.91
CA ASP A 163 -6.97 1.45 11.07
C ASP A 163 -7.36 -0.02 10.82
N GLY A 164 -7.08 -0.54 9.62
CA GLY A 164 -7.40 -1.90 9.20
C GLY A 164 -8.83 -2.04 8.70
N GLU A 165 -9.54 -0.95 8.42
CA GLU A 165 -10.88 -0.99 7.87
C GLU A 165 -10.87 -1.12 6.35
N ILE A 166 -11.80 -1.91 5.83
CA ILE A 166 -11.86 -2.21 4.40
C ILE A 166 -12.30 -0.97 3.59
N LEU A 167 -11.55 -0.65 2.54
CA LEU A 167 -11.86 0.39 1.57
C LEU A 167 -12.44 -0.21 0.28
N ASN A 168 -11.85 -1.30 -0.21
CA ASN A 168 -12.32 -2.00 -1.41
C ASN A 168 -11.77 -3.43 -1.48
N ARG A 169 -12.17 -4.20 -2.48
CA ARG A 169 -11.72 -5.59 -2.74
C ARG A 169 -11.61 -5.89 -4.23
N GLY A 170 -10.75 -6.84 -4.58
CA GLY A 170 -10.52 -7.23 -5.97
C GLY A 170 -10.00 -8.65 -6.13
N ARG A 171 -9.62 -8.97 -7.37
CA ARG A 171 -9.05 -10.25 -7.80
C ARG A 171 -7.79 -10.03 -8.63
N GLY A 172 -6.76 -10.82 -8.35
CA GLY A 172 -5.55 -10.88 -9.15
C GLY A 172 -5.77 -11.73 -10.38
N GLU A 173 -6.30 -11.15 -11.45
CA GLU A 173 -6.53 -11.82 -12.74
C GLU A 173 -5.45 -11.48 -13.77
N GLY A 174 -5.32 -12.30 -14.81
CA GLY A 174 -4.41 -12.03 -15.94
C GLY A 174 -2.92 -12.14 -15.62
N GLU A 175 -2.10 -11.46 -16.42
CA GLU A 175 -0.64 -11.53 -16.34
C GLU A 175 -0.03 -10.51 -15.37
N GLY A 176 1.15 -10.84 -14.83
CA GLY A 176 1.99 -9.90 -14.08
C GLY A 176 1.60 -9.69 -12.62
N ALA A 177 0.55 -10.36 -12.12
CA ALA A 177 0.28 -10.44 -10.69
C ALA A 177 1.45 -11.12 -9.95
N PRO A 178 1.72 -10.77 -8.67
CA PRO A 178 2.77 -11.40 -7.88
C PRO A 178 2.61 -12.92 -7.88
N ASP A 179 3.69 -13.69 -7.78
CA ASP A 179 3.56 -15.14 -7.69
C ASP A 179 2.88 -15.56 -6.36
N LEU A 180 2.43 -16.82 -6.28
CA LEU A 180 1.72 -17.32 -5.10
C LEU A 180 2.53 -17.13 -3.80
N ARG A 181 3.85 -17.32 -3.85
CA ARG A 181 4.73 -17.21 -2.68
C ARG A 181 4.79 -15.79 -2.15
N GLU A 182 4.80 -14.81 -3.05
CA GLU A 182 4.75 -13.39 -2.70
C GLU A 182 3.42 -13.02 -2.03
N ARG A 183 2.30 -13.53 -2.55
CA ARG A 183 0.97 -13.28 -1.98
C ARG A 183 0.78 -13.93 -0.61
N GLU A 184 1.24 -15.17 -0.46
CA GLU A 184 1.28 -15.88 0.83
C GLU A 184 2.11 -15.11 1.86
N ARG A 185 3.29 -14.65 1.45
CA ARG A 185 4.18 -13.87 2.32
C ARG A 185 3.58 -12.53 2.71
N ASN A 186 2.89 -11.86 1.78
CA ASN A 186 2.16 -10.62 2.07
C ASN A 186 1.13 -10.84 3.19
N PHE A 187 0.29 -11.87 3.08
CA PHE A 187 -0.71 -12.18 4.11
C PHE A 187 -0.05 -12.57 5.44
N LYS A 188 1.00 -13.40 5.39
CA LYS A 188 1.72 -13.85 6.59
C LYS A 188 2.25 -12.69 7.44
N GLU A 189 2.68 -11.59 6.83
CA GLU A 189 3.18 -10.43 7.55
C GLU A 189 2.08 -9.71 8.35
N VAL A 190 0.82 -9.76 7.87
CA VAL A 190 -0.34 -9.10 8.50
C VAL A 190 -1.21 -10.06 9.32
N GLU A 191 -0.92 -11.36 9.31
CA GLU A 191 -1.68 -12.37 10.03
C GLU A 191 -1.76 -12.04 11.53
N GLY A 192 -2.97 -12.06 12.09
CA GLY A 192 -3.22 -11.69 13.50
C GLY A 192 -3.15 -10.19 13.81
N SER A 193 -2.87 -9.33 12.83
CA SER A 193 -2.87 -7.87 12.98
C SER A 193 -4.21 -7.24 12.56
N LYS A 194 -4.37 -5.93 12.83
CA LYS A 194 -5.53 -5.15 12.36
C LYS A 194 -5.70 -5.19 10.84
N TYR A 195 -4.60 -5.25 10.09
CA TYR A 195 -4.63 -5.27 8.63
C TYR A 195 -5.12 -6.61 8.05
N GLY A 196 -5.00 -7.71 8.81
CA GLY A 196 -5.47 -9.03 8.40
C GLY A 196 -6.97 -9.28 8.64
N LYS A 197 -7.66 -8.40 9.39
CA LYS A 197 -9.06 -8.56 9.83
C LYS A 197 -10.03 -8.91 8.71
N TRP A 198 -9.89 -8.26 7.55
CA TRP A 198 -10.78 -8.39 6.40
C TRP A 198 -10.23 -9.28 5.28
N ALA A 199 -9.03 -9.84 5.47
CA ALA A 199 -8.35 -10.65 4.46
C ALA A 199 -8.88 -12.09 4.47
N PHE A 200 -10.03 -12.29 3.85
CA PHE A 200 -10.62 -13.59 3.57
C PHE A 200 -11.31 -13.57 2.21
N GLU A 201 -11.31 -14.71 1.53
CA GLU A 201 -12.02 -14.85 0.26
C GLU A 201 -13.54 -14.83 0.44
N VAL A 202 -14.21 -14.34 -0.60
CA VAL A 202 -15.67 -14.40 -0.72
C VAL A 202 -16.15 -15.06 -2.00
N ASP A 203 -17.34 -15.64 -1.95
CA ASP A 203 -18.06 -16.17 -3.12
C ASP A 203 -18.66 -15.05 -4.00
N SER A 204 -19.35 -15.43 -5.07
CA SER A 204 -20.02 -14.47 -5.97
C SER A 204 -21.15 -13.67 -5.30
N ASN A 205 -21.64 -14.13 -4.16
CA ASN A 205 -22.68 -13.47 -3.37
C ASN A 205 -22.09 -12.60 -2.25
N GLY A 206 -20.76 -12.54 -2.12
CA GLY A 206 -20.06 -11.79 -1.08
C GLY A 206 -19.99 -12.51 0.27
N ASN A 207 -20.40 -13.78 0.36
CA ASN A 207 -20.27 -14.58 1.57
C ASN A 207 -18.84 -15.05 1.74
N LYS A 208 -18.36 -15.09 2.98
CA LYS A 208 -17.03 -15.64 3.30
C LYS A 208 -16.92 -17.09 2.83
N THR A 209 -15.90 -17.39 2.03
CA THR A 209 -15.55 -18.75 1.66
C THR A 209 -14.98 -19.45 2.89
N LEU A 210 -15.69 -20.43 3.43
CA LEU A 210 -15.16 -21.29 4.49
C LEU A 210 -14.16 -22.26 3.87
N LYS A 211 -13.02 -22.50 4.54
CA LYS A 211 -12.17 -23.65 4.17
C LYS A 211 -13.05 -24.90 4.30
N GLU A 212 -13.20 -25.65 3.21
CA GLU A 212 -13.58 -27.06 3.35
C GLU A 212 -12.49 -27.70 4.21
N GLU A 213 -12.86 -28.22 5.38
CA GLU A 213 -11.98 -29.02 6.21
C GLU A 213 -11.61 -30.27 5.38
N LEU A 214 -10.37 -30.32 4.90
CA LEU A 214 -9.75 -31.52 4.32
C LEU A 214 -9.24 -32.43 5.43
#